data_AF-A0A946Q5K2-F1
#
_entry.id   AF-A0A946Q5K2-F1
#
_cell.length_a   1.000
_cell.length_b   1.000
_cell.length_c   1.000
_cell.angle_alpha   90.00
_cell.angle_beta   90.00
_cell.angle_gamma   90.00
#
_symmetry.space_group_name_H-M   'P 1'
#
loop_
_entity.id
_entity.type
_entity.pdbx_description
1 polymer ?
#
loop_
_entity_poly.entity_id
_entity_poly.type
_entity_poly.pdbx_seq_one_letter_code
_entity_poly.pdbx_strand_id
1 'polypeptide(L)'
;MTDPLPDHMFHRQDDSADEAFYSIPRMVNHIDDATINEITRFYREALAPEDELLDLMSSWVSHLPQDVTYRKVTGLGMNLDELNANARLDQALVHNLNKTPTLPFPG
;
A
#
# COMPACT_ATOMS: atom_id res chain seq x y z
N MET A 1 0.58 -10.26 -37.25
CA MET A 1 1.54 -9.16 -37.08
C MET A 1 0.80 -8.11 -36.27
N THR A 2 1.07 -8.01 -34.97
CA THR A 2 0.49 -6.96 -34.12
C THR A 2 1.30 -5.71 -34.34
N ASP A 3 0.68 -4.66 -34.90
CA ASP A 3 1.31 -3.35 -34.97
C ASP A 3 1.69 -2.90 -33.54
N PRO A 4 2.86 -2.26 -33.37
CA PRO A 4 3.23 -1.68 -32.08
C PRO A 4 2.20 -0.62 -31.68
N LEU A 5 1.87 -0.58 -30.38
CA LEU A 5 0.97 0.42 -29.84
C LEU A 5 1.55 1.83 -30.07
N PRO A 6 0.71 2.84 -30.38
CA PRO A 6 1.17 4.21 -30.55
C PRO A 6 1.88 4.75 -29.31
N ASP A 7 2.96 5.53 -29.50
CA ASP A 7 3.80 6.06 -28.41
C ASP A 7 3.01 6.81 -27.33
N HIS A 8 2.01 7.60 -27.73
CA HIS A 8 1.15 8.38 -26.81
C HIS A 8 0.40 7.52 -25.78
N MET A 9 0.24 6.22 -26.00
CA MET A 9 -0.39 5.30 -25.04
C MET A 9 0.50 5.00 -23.83
N PHE A 10 1.79 5.33 -23.90
CA PHE A 10 2.76 5.16 -22.81
C PHE A 10 3.03 6.44 -22.01
N HIS A 11 2.46 7.58 -22.42
CA HIS A 11 2.59 8.84 -21.69
C HIS A 11 1.53 8.93 -20.59
N ARG A 12 1.88 9.60 -19.48
CA ARG A 12 0.91 9.88 -18.42
C ARG A 12 -0.11 10.89 -18.93
N GLN A 13 -1.36 10.71 -18.52
CA GLN A 13 -2.40 11.70 -18.77
C GLN A 13 -2.26 12.92 -17.86
N ASP A 14 -1.62 12.74 -16.71
CA ASP A 14 -1.30 13.78 -15.74
C ASP A 14 0.13 13.59 -15.24
N ASP A 15 0.96 14.62 -15.43
CA ASP A 15 2.35 14.69 -14.97
C ASP A 15 2.48 15.44 -13.63
N SER A 16 1.35 15.79 -12.99
CA SER A 16 1.37 16.41 -11.67
C SER A 16 2.07 15.52 -10.64
N ALA A 17 2.64 16.15 -9.62
CA ALA A 17 3.37 15.44 -8.58
C ALA A 17 2.41 14.63 -7.70
N ASP A 18 2.71 13.35 -7.48
CA ASP A 18 1.86 12.45 -6.67
C ASP A 18 1.53 13.02 -5.28
N GLU A 19 2.43 13.82 -4.69
CA GLU A 19 2.16 14.47 -3.40
C GLU A 19 0.90 15.35 -3.43
N ALA A 20 0.57 15.94 -4.57
CA ALA A 20 -0.68 16.69 -4.73
C ALA A 20 -1.89 15.75 -4.61
N PHE A 21 -1.83 14.57 -5.23
CA PHE A 21 -2.89 13.56 -5.15
C PHE A 21 -3.06 13.00 -3.74
N TYR A 22 -1.96 12.80 -3.00
CA TYR A 22 -1.96 12.27 -1.63
C TYR A 22 -2.08 13.34 -0.53
N SER A 23 -2.19 14.62 -0.89
CA SER A 23 -2.31 15.71 0.08
C SER A 23 -3.59 15.68 0.92
N ILE A 24 -4.66 15.06 0.39
CA ILE A 24 -5.95 14.91 1.06
C ILE A 24 -6.10 13.42 1.43
N PRO A 25 -6.29 13.09 2.72
CA PRO A 25 -6.46 11.70 3.13
C PRO A 25 -7.78 11.12 2.61
N ARG A 26 -7.75 9.84 2.24
CA ARG A 26 -8.88 9.06 1.75
C ARG A 26 -9.13 7.87 2.66
N MET A 27 -9.96 8.09 3.66
CA MET A 27 -10.40 7.06 4.62
C MET A 27 -11.56 6.22 4.06
N VAL A 28 -11.37 5.65 2.87
CA VAL A 28 -12.37 4.81 2.20
C VAL A 28 -11.75 3.48 1.78
N ASN A 29 -12.58 2.43 1.72
CA ASN A 29 -12.20 1.19 1.05
C ASN A 29 -12.42 1.38 -0.46
N HIS A 30 -11.36 1.20 -1.24
CA HIS A 30 -11.40 1.33 -2.69
C HIS A 30 -11.83 0.04 -3.41
N ILE A 31 -11.91 -1.07 -2.68
CA ILE A 31 -12.30 -2.40 -3.15
C ILE A 31 -13.53 -2.89 -2.40
N ASP A 32 -14.29 -3.78 -3.03
CA ASP A 32 -15.51 -4.34 -2.46
C ASP A 32 -15.23 -5.36 -1.33
N ASP A 33 -16.22 -5.60 -0.49
CA ASP A 33 -16.10 -6.46 0.68
C ASP A 33 -15.74 -7.92 0.34
N ALA A 34 -16.19 -8.45 -0.81
CA ALA A 34 -15.86 -9.82 -1.20
C ALA A 34 -14.37 -9.94 -1.54
N THR A 35 -13.82 -8.96 -2.25
CA THR A 35 -12.38 -8.87 -2.52
C THR A 35 -11.57 -8.72 -1.22
N ILE A 36 -12.02 -7.87 -0.29
CA ILE A 36 -11.37 -7.72 1.03
C ILE A 36 -11.32 -9.06 1.77
N ASN A 37 -12.43 -9.82 1.77
CA ASN A 37 -12.51 -11.10 2.45
C ASN A 37 -11.55 -12.14 1.86
N GLU A 38 -11.47 -12.24 0.54
CA GLU A 38 -10.55 -13.18 -0.12
C GLU A 38 -9.08 -12.81 0.11
N ILE A 39 -8.73 -11.52 0.06
CA ILE A 39 -7.38 -11.04 0.40
C ILE A 39 -7.04 -11.35 1.86
N THR A 40 -7.98 -11.09 2.78
CA THR A 40 -7.79 -11.39 4.21
C THR A 40 -7.59 -12.88 4.44
N ARG A 41 -8.36 -13.75 3.75
CA ARG A 41 -8.17 -15.21 3.82
C ARG A 41 -6.79 -15.60 3.30
N PHE A 42 -6.39 -15.06 2.15
CA PHE A 42 -5.08 -15.33 1.58
C PHE A 42 -3.94 -14.95 2.54
N TYR A 43 -3.99 -13.77 3.16
CA TYR A 43 -2.96 -13.36 4.13
C TYR A 43 -2.92 -14.25 5.38
N ARG A 44 -4.07 -14.78 5.83
CA ARG A 44 -4.10 -15.75 6.93
C ARG A 44 -3.36 -17.04 6.59
N GLU A 45 -3.47 -17.49 5.34
CA GLU A 45 -2.85 -18.73 4.88
C GLU A 45 -1.37 -18.55 4.54
N ALA A 46 -1.00 -17.38 4.04
CA ALA A 46 0.34 -17.10 3.52
C ALA A 46 1.33 -16.55 4.55
N LEU A 47 0.84 -15.86 5.60
CA LEU A 47 1.68 -15.17 6.58
C LEU A 47 1.61 -15.86 7.95
N ALA A 48 2.74 -15.92 8.64
CA ALA A 48 2.84 -16.48 9.98
C ALA A 48 2.85 -15.37 11.06
N PRO A 49 2.31 -15.61 12.27
CA PRO A 49 2.36 -14.64 13.37
C PRO A 49 3.78 -14.16 13.72
N GLU A 50 4.79 -14.98 13.46
CA GLU A 50 6.19 -14.68 13.76
C GLU A 50 6.84 -13.72 12.76
N ASP A 51 6.18 -13.42 11.64
CA ASP A 51 6.71 -12.61 10.55
C ASP A 51 6.79 -11.11 10.91
N GLU A 52 7.82 -10.46 10.36
CA GLU A 52 7.90 -8.99 10.28
C GLU A 52 7.48 -8.54 8.88
N LEU A 53 6.40 -7.76 8.82
CA LEU A 53 5.73 -7.39 7.59
C LEU A 53 6.08 -5.97 7.16
N LEU A 54 6.29 -5.79 5.86
CA LEU A 54 6.33 -4.49 5.18
C LEU A 54 5.09 -4.37 4.30
N ASP A 55 4.16 -3.49 4.69
CA ASP A 55 2.97 -3.13 3.92
C ASP A 55 3.32 -1.97 2.97
N LEU A 56 3.47 -2.28 1.68
CA LEU A 56 3.86 -1.33 0.63
C LEU A 56 2.65 -0.66 0.01
N MET A 57 2.73 0.66 -0.18
CA MET A 57 1.60 1.49 -0.63
C MET A 57 0.44 1.47 0.38
N SER A 58 0.80 1.38 1.66
CA SER A 58 -0.14 1.32 2.78
C SER A 58 -0.94 2.62 2.90
N SER A 59 -2.13 2.47 3.46
CA SER A 59 -3.08 3.54 3.79
C SER A 59 -3.66 3.24 5.18
N TRP A 60 -4.92 3.61 5.43
CA TRP A 60 -5.60 3.45 6.72
C TRP A 60 -6.09 2.02 7.01
N VAL A 61 -6.03 1.10 6.04
CA VAL A 61 -6.36 -0.33 6.20
C VAL A 61 -5.37 -1.20 5.42
N SER A 62 -4.79 -2.20 6.08
CA SER A 62 -3.88 -3.19 5.45
C SER A 62 -4.56 -4.51 5.06
N HIS A 63 -5.85 -4.68 5.35
CA HIS A 63 -6.63 -5.92 5.14
C HIS A 63 -6.02 -7.19 5.78
N LEU A 64 -5.18 -7.01 6.81
CA LEU A 64 -4.64 -8.12 7.58
C LEU A 64 -5.73 -8.75 8.47
N PRO A 65 -5.68 -10.08 8.72
CA PRO A 65 -6.57 -10.75 9.66
C PRO A 65 -6.58 -10.06 11.03
N GLN A 66 -7.77 -9.68 11.51
CA GLN A 66 -7.91 -8.87 12.73
C GLN A 66 -7.51 -9.64 14.00
N ASP A 67 -7.66 -10.97 13.99
CA ASP A 67 -7.39 -11.89 15.09
C ASP A 67 -5.95 -12.42 15.13
N VAL A 68 -5.11 -12.06 14.16
CA VAL A 68 -3.70 -12.45 14.12
C VAL A 68 -2.87 -11.25 14.56
N THR A 69 -1.93 -11.47 15.49
CA THR A 69 -0.91 -10.46 15.85
C THR A 69 0.41 -10.89 15.22
N TYR A 70 0.99 -10.03 14.40
CA TYR A 70 2.29 -10.26 13.76
C TYR A 70 3.41 -9.72 14.64
N ARG A 71 4.65 -10.15 14.42
CA ARG A 71 5.80 -9.66 15.21
C ARG A 71 5.99 -8.16 15.06
N LYS A 72 5.86 -7.67 13.82
CA LYS A 72 5.92 -6.24 13.50
C LYS A 72 5.26 -5.99 12.16
N VAL A 73 4.54 -4.88 12.01
CA VAL A 73 3.99 -4.41 10.74
C VAL A 73 4.45 -2.98 10.51
N THR A 74 5.26 -2.76 9.47
CA THR A 74 5.69 -1.44 9.04
C THR A 74 4.94 -1.05 7.77
N GLY A 75 4.17 0.04 7.82
CA GLY A 75 3.46 0.57 6.67
C GLY A 75 4.24 1.68 5.99
N LEU A 76 4.40 1.56 4.68
CA LEU A 76 5.02 2.56 3.82
C LEU A 76 3.96 3.11 2.86
N GLY A 77 3.65 4.40 2.98
CA GLY A 77 2.62 5.06 2.19
C GLY A 77 2.96 6.50 1.82
N MET A 78 1.97 7.21 1.30
CA MET A 78 2.14 8.57 0.78
C MET A 78 1.39 9.64 1.59
N ASN A 79 0.49 9.23 2.49
CA ASN A 79 -0.27 10.14 3.36
C ASN A 79 -0.10 9.71 4.82
N LEU A 80 0.41 10.61 5.67
CA LEU A 80 0.68 10.31 7.08
C LEU A 80 -0.58 10.11 7.91
N ASP A 81 -1.66 10.85 7.61
CA ASP A 81 -2.91 10.75 8.35
C ASP A 81 -3.59 9.39 8.12
N GLU A 82 -3.58 8.91 6.88
CA GLU A 82 -4.00 7.55 6.53
C GLU A 82 -3.19 6.49 7.29
N LEU A 83 -1.86 6.56 7.23
CA LEU A 83 -0.99 5.61 7.93
C LEU A 83 -1.22 5.62 9.45
N ASN A 84 -1.38 6.80 10.05
CA ASN A 84 -1.64 6.92 11.49
C ASN A 84 -3.02 6.39 11.90
N ALA A 85 -3.99 6.38 10.98
CA ALA A 85 -5.32 5.79 11.22
C ALA A 85 -5.32 4.25 11.09
N ASN A 86 -4.25 3.66 10.58
CA ASN A 86 -4.16 2.21 10.40
C ASN A 86 -3.82 1.48 11.70
N ALA A 87 -4.84 0.91 12.33
CA ALA A 87 -4.71 0.15 13.57
C ALA A 87 -3.84 -1.12 13.46
N ARG A 88 -3.42 -1.51 12.25
CA ARG A 88 -2.58 -2.69 12.02
C ARG A 88 -1.09 -2.39 11.99
N LEU A 89 -0.68 -1.13 11.93
CA LEU A 89 0.73 -0.74 11.81
C LEU A 89 1.35 -0.49 13.18
N ASP A 90 2.55 -1.04 13.38
CA ASP A 90 3.42 -0.70 14.51
C ASP A 90 4.32 0.50 14.19
N GLN A 91 4.60 0.71 12.89
CA GLN A 91 5.41 1.81 12.40
C GLN A 91 4.84 2.34 11.08
N ALA A 92 4.75 3.67 10.97
CA ALA A 92 4.35 4.36 9.76
C ALA A 92 5.53 5.11 9.15
N LEU A 93 5.68 5.03 7.82
CA LEU A 93 6.71 5.75 7.07
C LEU A 93 6.11 6.35 5.80
N VAL A 94 6.26 7.67 5.62
CA VAL A 94 5.92 8.34 4.36
C VAL A 94 7.10 8.27 3.42
N HIS A 95 6.92 7.65 2.26
CA HIS A 95 7.98 7.50 1.27
C HIS A 95 7.42 7.41 -0.15
N ASN A 96 7.90 8.30 -1.03
CA ASN A 96 7.49 8.35 -2.43
C ASN A 96 8.40 7.47 -3.31
N LEU A 97 7.94 6.24 -3.58
CA LEU A 97 8.64 5.28 -4.44
C LEU A 97 8.71 5.73 -5.91
N ASN A 98 7.80 6.58 -6.38
CA ASN A 98 7.85 7.13 -7.74
C ASN A 98 8.99 8.15 -7.91
N LYS A 99 9.41 8.81 -6.82
CA LYS A 99 10.56 9.72 -6.82
C LYS A 99 11.86 9.05 -6.36
N THR A 100 11.80 8.23 -5.32
CA THR A 100 12.94 7.52 -4.74
C THR A 100 12.59 6.04 -4.68
N PRO A 101 12.95 5.22 -5.69
CA PRO A 101 12.51 3.82 -5.77
C PRO A 101 13.27 2.87 -4.83
N THR A 102 14.08 3.41 -3.92
CA THR A 102 14.91 2.64 -2.99
C THR A 102 14.22 2.54 -1.64
N LEU A 103 13.99 1.32 -1.17
CA LEU A 103 13.40 1.08 0.14
C LEU A 103 14.34 1.59 1.26
N PRO A 104 13.81 2.36 2.23
CA PRO A 104 14.58 2.95 3.32
C PRO A 104 14.83 1.96 4.47
N PHE A 105 15.11 0.70 4.16
CA PHE A 105 15.41 -0.36 5.13
C PHE A 105 16.77 -0.98 4.85
N PRO A 106 17.51 -1.42 5.88
CA PRO A 106 18.73 -2.19 5.67
C PRO A 106 18.40 -3.51 4.94
N GLY A 107 19.27 -3.90 4.01
CA GLY A 107 19.20 -5.17 3.28
C GLY A 107 19.97 -6.29 3.95
#